data_AF-A0A4D4LZE3-F1
#
_entry.id   AF-A0A4D4LZE3-F1
#
_cell.length_a   1.000
_cell.length_b   1.000
_cell.length_c   1.000
_cell.angle_alpha   90.00
_cell.angle_beta   90.00
_cell.angle_gamma   90.00
#
_symmetry.space_group_name_H-M   'P 1'
#
loop_
_entity.id
_entity.type
_entity.pdbx_description
1 polymer ?
#
loop_
_entity_poly.entity_id
_entity_poly.type
_entity_poly.pdbx_seq_one_letter_code
_entity_poly.pdbx_strand_id
1 'polypeptide(L)'
;MRKGAKVAIVGGVFAVMVGGAGYGAFNVVSALSGDGAGGSPETKAARSGPPSGAEVKEASAKFFSSWAKGDAETAASYTNDAVAAGSLLAGYRAEAHITKVHITPGTPSGTTVPFSVKATVAYEGRSKPLAYDSELTVVRGETTGRALVGWKPALVHPDLTAADDTLVTGEAATPPIEAVDRDDVVLTEKKYPSLGPVLDALREKYGEKAGGRPGVELSVHHTGEGAADKTLVTLAKGTPGKLRTTLSASAQAAAEKAVAQYSESSVVAVKPSTGEVLAVANHREDAFNAAFEGRLAPGSTMKIISAATLIDNGIATMNGPAPCPDTATWQSQTFHNLTGMEPNEKATLANSFLRSCNTAFVKYADEVKVDSLTKEAEDRFGLGGDNWKTGIISFDGSVPASGGPNTAANMIGQGEVQMNPLNMASVTATAMTGAFRQPYLVPRSLDDREFAAAKGLASNTVTQLKAMMRLTATQGTAAGVMAGLGGDIGAKTGSAEVDGQAKSNSWFTGYRNDIAAAATTEEGGHGGDAAGPIVAAVLRTGG
;
A
#
# COMPACT_ATOMS: atom_id res chain seq x y z
N MET A 1 23.54 -0.73 61.69
CA MET A 1 22.30 -1.48 62.01
C MET A 1 21.35 -1.39 60.82
N ARG A 2 20.88 -2.55 60.32
CA ARG A 2 19.65 -2.82 59.51
C ARG A 2 19.41 -1.93 58.26
N LYS A 3 19.58 -2.42 57.03
CA LYS A 3 18.70 -3.30 56.20
C LYS A 3 17.37 -2.65 55.77
N GLY A 4 17.08 -2.70 54.45
CA GLY A 4 15.77 -2.47 53.82
C GLY A 4 15.88 -1.94 52.39
N ALA A 5 16.44 -2.71 51.45
CA ALA A 5 15.70 -3.46 50.41
C ALA A 5 15.34 -2.62 49.16
N LYS A 6 16.24 -2.62 48.17
CA LYS A 6 15.93 -2.31 46.76
C LYS A 6 15.53 -3.63 46.09
N VAL A 7 14.34 -3.67 45.51
CA VAL A 7 13.88 -4.75 44.63
C VAL A 7 14.57 -4.52 43.28
N ALA A 8 15.46 -5.45 42.92
CA ALA A 8 16.10 -5.49 41.61
C ALA A 8 15.25 -6.36 40.67
N ILE A 9 14.87 -5.79 39.54
CA ILE A 9 14.25 -6.47 38.41
C ILE A 9 15.33 -7.37 37.79
N VAL A 10 15.15 -8.68 37.86
CA VAL A 10 16.01 -9.67 37.21
C VAL A 10 15.52 -9.82 35.77
N GLY A 11 16.16 -9.09 34.85
CA GLY A 11 16.10 -9.37 33.42
C GLY A 11 17.03 -10.54 33.10
N GLY A 12 16.48 -11.74 33.00
CA GLY A 12 17.22 -12.92 32.57
C GLY A 12 17.36 -12.94 31.05
N VAL A 13 18.54 -12.57 30.55
CA VAL A 13 18.97 -12.85 29.18
C VAL A 13 19.46 -14.29 29.14
N PHE A 14 18.68 -15.20 28.55
CA PHE A 14 19.17 -16.54 28.19
C PHE A 14 19.78 -16.50 26.78
N ALA A 15 21.10 -16.32 26.74
CA ALA A 15 21.90 -16.66 25.57
C ALA A 15 22.03 -18.19 25.51
N VAL A 16 21.32 -18.84 24.60
CA VAL A 16 21.52 -20.27 24.31
C VAL A 16 22.64 -20.39 23.29
N MET A 17 23.85 -20.74 23.76
CA MET A 17 24.87 -21.34 22.93
C MET A 17 24.49 -22.80 22.64
N VAL A 18 24.02 -23.10 21.43
CA VAL A 18 24.04 -24.48 20.90
C VAL A 18 25.34 -24.66 20.11
N GLY A 19 26.40 -24.99 20.85
CA GLY A 19 27.64 -25.49 20.28
C GLY A 19 27.81 -26.96 20.63
N GLY A 20 27.59 -27.84 19.65
CA GLY A 20 28.17 -29.19 19.59
C GLY A 20 27.73 -30.23 20.62
N ALA A 21 26.72 -31.04 20.29
CA ALA A 21 26.62 -32.45 20.68
C ALA A 21 25.47 -33.16 19.92
N GLY A 22 25.44 -33.00 18.60
CA GLY A 22 24.49 -33.71 17.74
C GLY A 22 25.15 -34.94 17.11
N TYR A 23 25.31 -36.03 17.88
CA TYR A 23 25.44 -37.39 17.32
C TYR A 23 25.39 -38.41 18.45
N GLY A 24 24.28 -39.17 18.57
CA GLY A 24 24.24 -40.36 19.41
C GLY A 24 23.10 -40.41 20.43
N ALA A 25 21.84 -40.39 19.98
CA ALA A 25 20.72 -40.80 20.83
C ALA A 25 19.50 -41.36 20.07
N PHE A 26 19.65 -41.83 18.82
CA PHE A 26 18.51 -42.31 18.02
C PHE A 26 18.42 -43.83 17.84
N ASN A 27 19.06 -44.64 18.70
CA ASN A 27 19.11 -46.10 18.48
C ASN A 27 18.71 -46.99 19.67
N VAL A 28 18.02 -46.48 20.70
CA VAL A 28 17.76 -47.30 21.92
C VAL A 28 16.28 -47.61 22.19
N VAL A 29 15.33 -47.17 21.36
CA VAL A 29 13.89 -47.48 21.59
C VAL A 29 13.35 -48.63 20.72
N SER A 30 14.12 -49.15 19.76
CA SER A 30 13.66 -50.26 18.90
C SER A 30 14.22 -51.66 19.25
N ALA A 31 14.92 -51.82 20.39
CA ALA A 31 15.66 -53.04 20.71
C ALA A 31 15.09 -53.87 21.88
N LEU A 32 13.82 -53.69 22.26
CA LEU A 32 13.16 -54.51 23.28
C LEU A 32 11.76 -54.92 22.83
N SER A 33 11.68 -55.74 21.78
CA SER A 33 10.52 -56.58 21.44
C SER A 33 10.89 -57.63 20.38
N GLY A 34 11.29 -58.83 20.82
CA GLY A 34 11.08 -60.09 20.08
C GLY A 34 12.11 -60.54 19.02
N ASP A 35 12.97 -61.47 19.44
CA ASP A 35 13.49 -62.67 18.76
C ASP A 35 13.78 -62.68 17.23
N GLY A 36 15.09 -62.72 16.92
CA GLY A 36 15.72 -63.81 16.16
C GLY A 36 15.40 -63.99 14.66
N ALA A 37 16.26 -63.43 13.80
CA ALA A 37 16.85 -64.13 12.64
C ALA A 37 17.89 -63.22 11.95
N GLY A 38 19.08 -63.75 11.70
CA GLY A 38 20.16 -63.02 11.04
C GLY A 38 19.86 -62.70 9.58
N GLY A 39 20.12 -61.44 9.22
CA GLY A 39 20.19 -60.96 7.84
C GLY A 39 20.97 -59.65 7.83
N SER A 40 22.03 -59.58 7.02
CA SER A 40 22.82 -58.36 6.79
C SER A 40 21.89 -57.21 6.38
N PRO A 41 22.12 -55.97 6.85
CA PRO A 41 21.26 -54.85 6.46
C PRO A 41 21.51 -54.51 4.99
N GLU A 42 20.60 -54.93 4.11
CA GLU A 42 20.45 -54.33 2.80
C GLU A 42 20.08 -52.85 3.00
N THR A 43 21.02 -51.95 2.74
CA THR A 43 20.72 -50.54 2.56
C THR A 43 19.83 -50.40 1.34
N LYS A 44 18.50 -50.39 1.53
CA LYS A 44 17.54 -50.02 0.48
C LYS A 44 17.99 -48.71 -0.13
N ALA A 45 18.26 -48.72 -1.44
CA ALA A 45 18.60 -47.51 -2.18
C ALA A 45 17.55 -46.42 -1.90
N ALA A 46 18.01 -45.21 -1.57
CA ALA A 46 17.14 -44.08 -1.33
C ALA A 46 16.24 -43.88 -2.57
N ARG A 47 14.92 -43.80 -2.35
CA ARG A 47 13.96 -43.64 -3.45
C ARG A 47 14.17 -42.29 -4.13
N SER A 48 14.27 -42.31 -5.46
CA SER A 48 14.35 -41.11 -6.30
C SER A 48 13.02 -40.86 -7.03
N GLY A 49 12.71 -39.60 -7.33
CA GLY A 49 11.49 -39.20 -8.05
C GLY A 49 10.32 -38.77 -7.15
N PRO A 50 9.21 -38.28 -7.75
CA PRO A 50 8.07 -37.74 -7.02
C PRO A 50 7.41 -38.79 -6.11
N PRO A 51 6.84 -38.39 -4.96
CA PRO A 51 6.00 -39.24 -4.12
C PRO A 51 4.87 -39.92 -4.88
N SER A 52 4.72 -41.23 -4.71
CA SER A 52 3.57 -41.98 -5.21
C SER A 52 2.30 -41.63 -4.44
N GLY A 53 1.11 -41.86 -5.00
CA GLY A 53 -0.15 -41.58 -4.31
C GLY A 53 -0.31 -42.29 -2.95
N ALA A 54 0.26 -43.49 -2.80
CA ALA A 54 0.30 -44.20 -1.51
C ALA A 54 1.20 -43.49 -0.48
N GLU A 55 2.38 -43.03 -0.92
CA GLU A 55 3.30 -42.26 -0.08
C GLU A 55 2.72 -40.89 0.31
N VAL A 56 2.03 -40.22 -0.62
CA VAL A 56 1.30 -38.97 -0.35
C VAL A 56 0.25 -39.19 0.74
N LYS A 57 -0.56 -40.24 0.61
CA LYS A 57 -1.61 -40.59 1.58
C LYS A 57 -1.03 -40.94 2.95
N GLU A 58 0.07 -41.69 2.98
CA GLU A 58 0.71 -42.09 4.24
C GLU A 58 1.36 -40.90 4.96
N ALA A 59 2.15 -40.09 4.25
CA ALA A 59 2.85 -38.94 4.83
C ALA A 59 1.86 -37.90 5.36
N SER A 60 0.85 -37.55 4.56
CA SER A 60 -0.21 -36.61 4.97
C SER A 60 -1.01 -37.13 6.17
N ALA A 61 -1.42 -38.40 6.18
CA ALA A 61 -2.18 -38.97 7.30
C ALA A 61 -1.38 -38.99 8.62
N LYS A 62 -0.09 -39.31 8.57
CA LYS A 62 0.80 -39.29 9.75
C LYS A 62 1.00 -37.88 10.30
N PHE A 63 1.23 -36.92 9.40
CA PHE A 63 1.34 -35.50 9.74
C PHE A 63 0.04 -34.99 10.38
N PHE A 64 -1.11 -35.16 9.73
CA PHE A 64 -2.40 -34.70 10.24
C PHE A 64 -2.78 -35.34 11.57
N SER A 65 -2.54 -36.64 11.74
CA SER A 65 -2.83 -37.35 13.00
C SER A 65 -2.00 -36.79 14.16
N SER A 66 -0.73 -36.46 13.93
CA SER A 66 0.16 -35.92 14.96
C SER A 66 -0.19 -34.47 15.28
N TRP A 67 -0.43 -33.65 14.25
CA TRP A 67 -0.85 -32.26 14.41
C TRP A 67 -2.20 -32.13 15.14
N ALA A 68 -3.20 -32.94 14.76
CA ALA A 68 -4.52 -32.92 15.41
C ALA A 68 -4.46 -33.30 16.91
N LYS A 69 -3.49 -34.13 17.31
CA LYS A 69 -3.23 -34.48 18.71
C LYS A 69 -2.47 -33.37 19.48
N GLY A 70 -1.93 -32.40 18.75
CA GLY A 70 -1.04 -31.37 19.28
C GLY A 70 0.36 -31.89 19.61
N ASP A 71 0.80 -32.95 18.94
CA ASP A 71 2.16 -33.47 19.03
C ASP A 71 3.03 -32.78 17.95
N ALA A 72 3.49 -31.57 18.27
CA ALA A 72 4.20 -30.70 17.35
C ALA A 72 5.53 -31.31 16.88
N GLU A 73 6.27 -31.96 17.78
CA GLU A 73 7.56 -32.58 17.48
C GLU A 73 7.40 -33.74 16.49
N THR A 74 6.45 -34.64 16.75
CA THR A 74 6.19 -35.77 15.85
C THR A 74 5.63 -35.28 14.51
N ALA A 75 4.72 -34.31 14.51
CA ALA A 75 4.19 -33.72 13.27
C ALA A 75 5.31 -33.08 12.43
N ALA A 76 6.17 -32.28 13.04
CA ALA A 76 7.30 -31.64 12.39
C ALA A 76 8.29 -32.64 11.77
N SER A 77 8.49 -33.80 12.40
CA SER A 77 9.34 -34.88 11.88
C SER A 77 8.86 -35.52 10.56
N TYR A 78 7.60 -35.25 10.17
CA TYR A 78 7.02 -35.65 8.89
C TYR A 78 7.12 -34.56 7.82
N THR A 79 7.80 -33.46 8.08
CA THR A 79 8.03 -32.36 7.13
C THR A 79 9.46 -32.36 6.60
N ASN A 80 9.72 -31.65 5.50
CA ASN A 80 11.06 -31.43 4.98
C ASN A 80 11.84 -30.31 5.71
N ASP A 81 11.19 -29.59 6.64
CA ASP A 81 11.81 -28.60 7.51
C ASP A 81 11.25 -28.72 8.93
N ALA A 82 11.78 -29.69 9.68
CA ALA A 82 11.28 -30.01 11.02
C ALA A 82 11.51 -28.88 12.04
N VAL A 83 12.49 -28.00 11.83
CA VAL A 83 12.79 -26.92 12.78
C VAL A 83 11.75 -25.81 12.66
N ALA A 84 11.53 -25.31 11.44
CA ALA A 84 10.50 -24.30 11.20
C ALA A 84 9.09 -24.85 11.50
N ALA A 85 8.83 -26.11 11.11
CA ALA A 85 7.57 -26.79 11.41
C ALA A 85 7.31 -26.93 12.90
N GLY A 86 8.31 -27.36 13.67
CA GLY A 86 8.17 -27.57 15.11
C GLY A 86 7.79 -26.29 15.84
N SER A 87 8.43 -25.17 15.50
CA SER A 87 8.16 -23.87 16.12
C SER A 87 6.72 -23.42 15.92
N LEU A 88 6.25 -23.35 14.66
CA LEU A 88 4.90 -22.87 14.37
C LEU A 88 3.81 -23.83 14.88
N LEU A 89 4.02 -25.16 14.78
CA LEU A 89 3.07 -26.15 15.28
C LEU A 89 2.98 -26.16 16.82
N ALA A 90 4.08 -25.85 17.51
CA ALA A 90 4.06 -25.67 18.97
C ALA A 90 3.30 -24.39 19.35
N GLY A 91 3.60 -23.27 18.68
CA GLY A 91 2.91 -21.99 18.86
C GLY A 91 1.40 -22.09 18.60
N TYR A 92 0.98 -22.90 17.62
CA TYR A 92 -0.43 -23.15 17.29
C TYR A 92 -1.29 -23.56 18.50
N ARG A 93 -0.71 -24.29 19.47
CA ARG A 93 -1.41 -24.66 20.70
C ARG A 93 -1.04 -23.77 21.88
N ALA A 94 0.24 -23.43 22.02
CA ALA A 94 0.77 -22.73 23.18
C ALA A 94 0.43 -21.24 23.18
N GLU A 95 0.57 -20.57 22.03
CA GLU A 95 0.43 -19.12 21.87
C GLU A 95 -0.90 -18.75 21.22
N ALA A 96 -1.31 -19.50 20.18
CA ALA A 96 -2.59 -19.28 19.53
C ALA A 96 -3.77 -19.87 20.31
N HIS A 97 -3.52 -20.71 21.32
CA HIS A 97 -4.55 -21.36 22.14
C HIS A 97 -5.60 -22.13 21.31
N ILE A 98 -5.19 -22.67 20.15
CA ILE A 98 -6.07 -23.45 19.30
C ILE A 98 -6.07 -24.91 19.76
N THR A 99 -7.27 -25.41 20.03
CA THR A 99 -7.54 -26.73 20.61
C THR A 99 -8.63 -27.45 19.82
N LYS A 100 -8.89 -28.72 20.15
CA LYS A 100 -9.93 -29.54 19.51
C LYS A 100 -9.79 -29.56 17.97
N VAL A 101 -8.56 -29.73 17.51
CA VAL A 101 -8.22 -29.68 16.09
C VAL A 101 -8.72 -30.94 15.40
N HIS A 102 -9.58 -30.76 14.40
CA HIS A 102 -10.07 -31.80 13.51
C HIS A 102 -9.71 -31.43 12.08
N ILE A 103 -8.89 -32.28 11.46
CA ILE A 103 -8.43 -32.09 10.09
C ILE A 103 -9.13 -33.12 9.20
N THR A 104 -9.75 -32.64 8.13
CA THR A 104 -10.42 -33.50 7.14
C THR A 104 -9.70 -33.38 5.80
N PRO A 105 -8.90 -34.38 5.41
CA PRO A 105 -8.25 -34.40 4.10
C PRO A 105 -9.28 -34.49 2.97
N GLY A 106 -9.09 -33.69 1.93
CA GLY A 106 -9.80 -33.78 0.67
C GLY A 106 -9.15 -34.77 -0.30
N THR A 107 -9.65 -34.79 -1.53
CA THR A 107 -9.13 -35.65 -2.60
C THR A 107 -7.78 -35.12 -3.11
N PRO A 108 -6.68 -35.91 -3.05
CA PRO A 108 -5.39 -35.47 -3.56
C PRO A 108 -5.40 -35.26 -5.08
N SER A 109 -4.63 -34.26 -5.55
CA SER A 109 -4.32 -34.02 -6.96
C SER A 109 -2.79 -34.06 -7.13
N GLY A 110 -2.28 -35.13 -7.73
CA GLY A 110 -0.83 -35.37 -7.78
C GLY A 110 -0.25 -35.52 -6.36
N THR A 111 0.68 -34.65 -5.98
CA THR A 111 1.29 -34.61 -4.64
C THR A 111 0.63 -33.59 -3.70
N THR A 112 -0.37 -32.85 -4.17
CA THR A 112 -1.10 -31.85 -3.39
C THR A 112 -2.32 -32.48 -2.72
N VAL A 113 -2.51 -32.17 -1.44
CA VAL A 113 -3.64 -32.64 -0.62
C VAL A 113 -4.35 -31.42 -0.03
N PRO A 114 -5.52 -31.01 -0.57
CA PRO A 114 -6.35 -30.01 0.09
C PRO A 114 -6.94 -30.59 1.38
N PHE A 115 -7.22 -29.77 2.38
CA PHE A 115 -7.87 -30.19 3.62
C PHE A 115 -8.64 -29.04 4.28
N SER A 116 -9.59 -29.40 5.13
CA SER A 116 -10.30 -28.44 5.99
C SER A 116 -9.92 -28.64 7.44
N VAL A 117 -9.82 -27.55 8.20
CA VAL A 117 -9.59 -27.55 9.63
C VAL A 117 -10.85 -27.06 10.34
N LYS A 118 -11.26 -27.79 11.37
CA LYS A 118 -12.21 -27.31 12.38
C LYS A 118 -11.53 -27.38 13.73
N ALA A 119 -11.47 -26.26 14.44
CA ALA A 119 -10.82 -26.15 15.72
C ALA A 119 -11.59 -25.21 16.66
N THR A 120 -11.08 -25.05 17.88
CA THR A 120 -11.62 -24.13 18.88
C THR A 120 -10.48 -23.29 19.44
N VAL A 121 -10.59 -21.97 19.33
CA VAL A 121 -9.69 -21.06 20.06
C VAL A 121 -10.23 -20.91 21.47
N ALA A 122 -9.40 -21.12 22.50
CA ALA A 122 -9.83 -21.07 23.90
C ALA A 122 -8.83 -20.29 24.79
N TYR A 123 -9.22 -19.09 25.23
CA TYR A 123 -8.37 -18.19 26.02
C TYR A 123 -9.15 -17.55 27.18
N GLU A 124 -8.56 -17.54 28.38
CA GLU A 124 -9.15 -16.93 29.59
C GLU A 124 -10.63 -17.29 29.84
N GLY A 125 -10.98 -18.58 29.69
CA GLY A 125 -12.36 -19.06 29.90
C GLY A 125 -13.34 -18.70 28.78
N ARG A 126 -12.88 -18.12 27.68
CA ARG A 126 -13.66 -17.82 26.47
C ARG A 126 -13.30 -18.81 25.37
N SER A 127 -14.26 -19.16 24.52
CA SER A 127 -14.01 -20.04 23.38
C SER A 127 -14.82 -19.69 22.14
N LYS A 128 -14.20 -19.79 20.96
CA LYS A 128 -14.85 -19.60 19.66
C LYS A 128 -14.45 -20.70 18.67
N PRO A 129 -15.36 -21.09 17.75
CA PRO A 129 -15.00 -21.99 16.66
C PRO A 129 -14.05 -21.28 15.69
N LEU A 130 -13.09 -22.04 15.15
CA LEU A 130 -12.21 -21.65 14.05
C LEU A 130 -12.39 -22.68 12.93
N ALA A 131 -12.59 -22.21 11.70
CA ALA A 131 -12.68 -23.08 10.54
C ALA A 131 -12.05 -22.39 9.33
N TYR A 132 -11.26 -23.13 8.58
CA TYR A 132 -10.58 -22.66 7.38
C TYR A 132 -10.17 -23.85 6.51
N ASP A 133 -9.92 -23.58 5.24
CA ASP A 133 -9.38 -24.54 4.29
C ASP A 133 -7.91 -24.20 4.01
N SER A 134 -7.12 -25.24 3.73
CA SER A 134 -5.71 -25.12 3.39
C SER A 134 -5.28 -26.30 2.51
N GLU A 135 -4.02 -26.32 2.10
CA GLU A 135 -3.44 -27.41 1.34
C GLU A 135 -2.00 -27.69 1.75
N LEU A 136 -1.58 -28.94 1.56
CA LEU A 136 -0.16 -29.31 1.68
C LEU A 136 0.30 -29.98 0.40
N THR A 137 1.61 -29.95 0.18
CA THR A 137 2.27 -30.75 -0.85
C THR A 137 3.14 -31.80 -0.18
N VAL A 138 3.27 -32.97 -0.79
CA VAL A 138 4.23 -33.99 -0.34
C VAL A 138 5.40 -34.02 -1.30
N VAL A 139 6.60 -33.87 -0.75
CA VAL A 139 7.88 -33.84 -1.46
C VAL A 139 8.74 -35.03 -1.10
N ARG A 140 9.72 -35.34 -1.96
CA ARG A 140 10.74 -36.33 -1.66
C ARG A 140 11.84 -35.66 -0.84
N GLY A 141 12.12 -36.15 0.36
CA GLY A 141 13.24 -35.68 1.16
C GLY A 141 14.57 -36.01 0.48
N GLU A 142 15.38 -34.99 0.21
CA GLU A 142 16.60 -35.12 -0.58
C GLU A 142 17.65 -36.03 0.06
N THR A 143 17.77 -35.98 1.39
CA THR A 143 18.74 -36.76 2.17
C THR A 143 18.21 -38.12 2.62
N THR A 144 16.88 -38.26 2.78
CA THR A 144 16.27 -39.45 3.38
C THR A 144 15.54 -40.35 2.38
N GLY A 145 15.20 -39.83 1.19
CA GLY A 145 14.32 -40.50 0.22
C GLY A 145 12.87 -40.70 0.72
N ARG A 146 12.53 -40.21 1.92
CA ARG A 146 11.19 -40.33 2.50
C ARG A 146 10.24 -39.38 1.80
N ALA A 147 8.97 -39.74 1.72
CA ALA A 147 7.92 -38.77 1.41
C ALA A 147 7.66 -37.92 2.67
N LEU A 148 7.80 -36.61 2.53
CA LEU A 148 7.68 -35.63 3.60
C LEU A 148 6.71 -34.53 3.16
N VAL A 149 6.01 -33.92 4.10
CA VAL A 149 5.22 -32.72 3.83
C VAL A 149 6.17 -31.56 3.47
N GLY A 150 5.96 -30.94 2.33
CA GLY A 150 6.64 -29.73 1.89
C GLY A 150 6.18 -28.56 2.76
N TRP A 151 7.01 -28.19 3.72
CA TRP A 151 6.70 -27.19 4.74
C TRP A 151 6.60 -25.79 4.15
N LYS A 152 5.51 -25.09 4.50
CA LYS A 152 5.29 -23.65 4.35
C LYS A 152 4.36 -23.19 5.47
N PRO A 153 4.51 -21.98 6.05
CA PRO A 153 3.60 -21.46 7.08
C PRO A 153 2.13 -21.47 6.66
N ALA A 154 1.85 -21.12 5.39
CA ALA A 154 0.51 -21.13 4.78
C ALA A 154 -0.23 -22.48 4.93
N LEU A 155 0.49 -23.60 5.11
CA LEU A 155 -0.11 -24.89 5.42
C LEU A 155 -0.90 -24.83 6.74
N VAL A 156 -0.35 -24.21 7.77
CA VAL A 156 -0.98 -24.11 9.10
C VAL A 156 -2.21 -23.22 9.04
N HIS A 157 -2.14 -22.09 8.34
CA HIS A 157 -3.27 -21.19 8.07
C HIS A 157 -2.97 -20.36 6.80
N PRO A 158 -3.93 -20.19 5.86
CA PRO A 158 -3.67 -19.56 4.56
C PRO A 158 -3.19 -18.10 4.64
N ASP A 159 -3.52 -17.39 5.72
CA ASP A 159 -3.08 -16.00 5.96
C ASP A 159 -1.63 -15.87 6.49
N LEU A 160 -0.92 -16.98 6.74
CA LEU A 160 0.50 -16.97 7.11
C LEU A 160 1.34 -16.91 5.82
N THR A 161 1.67 -15.69 5.39
CA THR A 161 2.27 -15.40 4.08
C THR A 161 3.77 -15.18 4.14
N ALA A 162 4.31 -14.71 5.27
CA ALA A 162 5.75 -14.62 5.51
C ALA A 162 6.28 -15.87 6.22
N ALA A 163 7.60 -16.09 6.13
CA ALA A 163 8.25 -17.29 6.67
C ALA A 163 8.22 -17.35 8.21
N ASP A 164 8.13 -16.18 8.83
CA ASP A 164 8.25 -15.88 10.24
C ASP A 164 6.91 -15.46 10.89
N ASP A 165 5.81 -15.50 10.13
CA ASP A 165 4.47 -15.27 10.64
C ASP A 165 4.11 -16.28 11.75
N THR A 166 3.45 -15.81 12.79
CA THR A 166 2.97 -16.62 13.90
C THR A 166 1.48 -16.43 14.16
N LEU A 167 0.89 -17.32 14.95
CA LEU A 167 -0.49 -17.21 15.41
C LEU A 167 -0.49 -16.99 16.92
N VAL A 168 -1.17 -15.96 17.38
CA VAL A 168 -1.22 -15.60 18.80
C VAL A 168 -2.66 -15.30 19.21
N THR A 169 -3.07 -15.76 20.38
CA THR A 169 -4.33 -15.33 21.01
C THR A 169 -4.03 -14.57 22.29
N GLY A 170 -4.56 -13.34 22.38
CA GLY A 170 -4.36 -12.48 23.54
C GLY A 170 -5.27 -11.26 23.51
N GLU A 171 -5.02 -10.32 24.42
CA GLU A 171 -5.55 -8.96 24.23
C GLU A 171 -5.03 -8.42 22.90
N ALA A 172 -5.93 -7.88 22.09
CA ALA A 172 -5.59 -7.21 20.84
C ALA A 172 -4.46 -6.20 21.10
N ALA A 173 -3.40 -6.24 20.30
CA ALA A 173 -2.28 -5.29 20.43
C ALA A 173 -2.76 -3.83 20.40
N THR A 174 -3.82 -3.57 19.61
CA THR A 174 -4.50 -2.28 19.58
C THR A 174 -6.02 -2.43 19.75
N PRO A 175 -6.67 -1.59 20.58
CA PRO A 175 -8.11 -1.50 20.62
C PRO A 175 -8.71 -1.28 19.23
N PRO A 176 -9.87 -1.88 18.92
CA PRO A 176 -10.58 -1.55 17.69
C PRO A 176 -10.92 -0.05 17.68
N ILE A 177 -11.05 0.51 16.48
CA ILE A 177 -11.50 1.90 16.30
C ILE A 177 -12.90 1.94 15.68
N GLU A 178 -13.69 2.93 16.09
CA GLU A 178 -14.82 3.44 15.33
C GLU A 178 -14.33 4.69 14.61
N ALA A 179 -13.87 4.52 13.37
CA ALA A 179 -13.49 5.64 12.53
C ALA A 179 -14.74 6.41 12.12
N VAL A 180 -14.73 7.73 12.35
CA VAL A 180 -15.78 8.63 11.88
C VAL A 180 -15.19 9.69 10.97
N ASP A 181 -16.02 10.17 10.06
CA ASP A 181 -15.72 11.31 9.21
C ASP A 181 -15.75 12.63 10.02
N ARG A 182 -15.49 13.75 9.34
CA ARG A 182 -15.47 15.09 9.93
C ARG A 182 -16.79 15.50 10.61
N ASP A 183 -17.90 14.89 10.21
CA ASP A 183 -19.28 15.18 10.62
C ASP A 183 -19.88 14.03 11.48
N ASP A 184 -19.03 13.20 12.09
CA ASP A 184 -19.40 12.07 12.95
C ASP A 184 -20.13 10.90 12.25
N VAL A 185 -20.06 10.81 10.92
CA VAL A 185 -20.57 9.66 10.17
C VAL A 185 -19.58 8.51 10.25
N VAL A 186 -20.05 7.34 10.71
CA VAL A 186 -19.21 6.13 10.81
C VAL A 186 -18.74 5.68 9.42
N LEU A 187 -17.42 5.47 9.32
CA LEU A 187 -16.74 4.95 8.14
C LEU A 187 -16.45 3.46 8.37
N THR A 188 -16.98 2.60 7.51
CA THR A 188 -16.75 1.15 7.59
C THR A 188 -16.25 0.63 6.26
N GLU A 189 -15.37 -0.36 6.28
CA GLU A 189 -14.91 -1.08 5.08
C GLU A 189 -16.11 -1.62 4.28
N LYS A 190 -17.14 -2.15 4.94
CA LYS A 190 -18.35 -2.63 4.25
C LYS A 190 -19.02 -1.56 3.38
N LYS A 191 -19.00 -0.29 3.81
CA LYS A 191 -19.61 0.83 3.08
C LYS A 191 -18.61 1.48 2.11
N TYR A 192 -17.33 1.47 2.46
CA TYR A 192 -16.23 2.08 1.72
C TYR A 192 -15.09 1.05 1.61
N PRO A 193 -15.20 0.06 0.70
CA PRO A 193 -14.27 -1.07 0.67
C PRO A 193 -12.82 -0.65 0.50
N SER A 194 -12.55 0.38 -0.30
CA SER A 194 -11.18 0.84 -0.52
C SER A 194 -10.54 1.51 0.71
N LEU A 195 -11.33 1.85 1.74
CA LEU A 195 -10.81 2.34 3.00
C LEU A 195 -10.27 1.24 3.92
N GLY A 196 -10.54 -0.05 3.69
CA GLY A 196 -10.12 -1.14 4.59
C GLY A 196 -8.65 -1.01 5.07
N PRO A 197 -7.67 -1.02 4.15
CA PRO A 197 -6.26 -0.85 4.50
C PRO A 197 -5.94 0.46 5.23
N VAL A 198 -6.63 1.55 4.90
CA VAL A 198 -6.47 2.85 5.56
C VAL A 198 -7.00 2.80 7.00
N LEU A 199 -8.15 2.17 7.22
CA LEU A 199 -8.74 2.00 8.55
C LEU A 199 -7.88 1.09 9.43
N ASP A 200 -7.27 0.05 8.85
CA ASP A 200 -6.34 -0.84 9.56
C ASP A 200 -5.07 -0.09 9.99
N ALA A 201 -4.45 0.66 9.07
CA ALA A 201 -3.28 1.50 9.41
C ALA A 201 -3.60 2.57 10.48
N LEU A 202 -4.82 3.13 10.45
CA LEU A 202 -5.28 4.05 11.49
C LEU A 202 -5.50 3.36 12.83
N ARG A 203 -6.06 2.14 12.84
CA ARG A 203 -6.24 1.33 14.05
C ARG A 203 -4.89 1.00 14.66
N GLU A 204 -3.95 0.52 13.86
CA GLU A 204 -2.60 0.16 14.29
C GLU A 204 -1.90 1.34 14.97
N LYS A 205 -1.98 2.53 14.36
CA LYS A 205 -1.25 3.69 14.89
C LYS A 205 -1.97 4.44 16.00
N TYR A 206 -3.30 4.48 15.98
CA TYR A 206 -4.09 5.34 16.86
C TYR A 206 -5.07 4.59 17.76
N GLY A 207 -5.18 3.27 17.67
CA GLY A 207 -6.13 2.46 18.44
C GLY A 207 -6.01 2.67 19.95
N GLU A 208 -4.79 2.73 20.48
CA GLU A 208 -4.54 3.01 21.90
C GLU A 208 -5.00 4.41 22.32
N LYS A 209 -4.88 5.38 21.41
CA LYS A 209 -5.22 6.79 21.65
C LYS A 209 -6.69 7.11 21.40
N ALA A 210 -7.42 6.22 20.73
CA ALA A 210 -8.83 6.39 20.42
C ALA A 210 -9.75 6.17 21.65
N GLY A 211 -9.20 5.82 22.81
CA GLY A 211 -9.96 5.62 24.05
C GLY A 211 -10.74 4.32 24.10
N GLY A 212 -10.39 3.35 23.25
CA GLY A 212 -10.98 2.02 23.23
C GLY A 212 -10.43 1.09 24.31
N ARG A 213 -11.03 -0.10 24.41
CA ARG A 213 -10.48 -1.22 25.20
C ARG A 213 -10.17 -2.37 24.27
N PRO A 214 -9.00 -3.02 24.39
CA PRO A 214 -8.65 -4.15 23.55
C PRO A 214 -9.68 -5.27 23.71
N GLY A 215 -9.98 -5.94 22.60
CA GLY A 215 -10.69 -7.21 22.63
C GLY A 215 -9.74 -8.35 22.96
N VAL A 216 -10.26 -9.56 23.02
CA VAL A 216 -9.42 -10.78 22.97
C VAL A 216 -9.59 -11.38 21.59
N GLU A 217 -8.50 -11.56 20.87
CA GLU A 217 -8.50 -12.04 19.50
C GLU A 217 -7.39 -13.06 19.23
N LEU A 218 -7.65 -13.94 18.26
CA LEU A 218 -6.64 -14.70 17.54
C LEU A 218 -6.22 -13.86 16.34
N SER A 219 -4.94 -13.57 16.20
CA SER A 219 -4.36 -12.85 15.05
C SER A 219 -3.21 -13.62 14.41
N VAL A 220 -2.96 -13.30 13.14
CA VAL A 220 -1.64 -13.51 12.51
C VAL A 220 -0.75 -12.36 12.94
N HIS A 221 0.39 -12.68 13.54
CA HIS A 221 1.41 -11.73 13.92
C HIS A 221 2.56 -11.77 12.92
N HIS A 222 2.88 -10.61 12.34
CA HIS A 222 3.96 -10.43 11.39
C HIS A 222 5.18 -9.83 12.11
N THR A 223 6.35 -10.43 11.95
CA THR A 223 7.60 -10.01 12.62
C THR A 223 8.34 -8.86 11.91
N GLY A 224 7.87 -8.42 10.74
CA GLY A 224 8.42 -7.27 10.02
C GLY A 224 7.96 -5.93 10.60
N GLU A 225 8.86 -4.95 10.71
CA GLU A 225 8.51 -3.59 11.14
C GLU A 225 7.44 -2.98 10.20
N GLY A 226 6.25 -2.68 10.75
CA GLY A 226 5.18 -1.95 10.07
C GLY A 226 4.12 -2.78 9.34
N ALA A 227 4.10 -4.11 9.50
CA ALA A 227 3.00 -4.95 9.00
C ALA A 227 1.97 -5.18 10.13
N ALA A 228 0.74 -4.69 9.94
CA ALA A 228 -0.34 -4.81 10.93
C ALA A 228 -0.76 -6.27 11.15
N ASP A 229 -0.95 -6.68 12.41
CA ASP A 229 -1.56 -7.96 12.76
C ASP A 229 -2.94 -8.13 12.11
N LYS A 230 -3.19 -9.30 11.51
CA LYS A 230 -4.50 -9.62 10.92
C LYS A 230 -5.36 -10.42 11.90
N THR A 231 -6.49 -9.86 12.33
CA THR A 231 -7.47 -10.57 13.18
C THR A 231 -8.12 -11.74 12.44
N LEU A 232 -8.05 -12.95 12.99
CA LEU A 232 -8.73 -14.15 12.47
C LEU A 232 -10.03 -14.46 13.21
N VAL A 233 -10.04 -14.37 14.54
CA VAL A 233 -11.22 -14.67 15.38
C VAL A 233 -11.27 -13.74 16.59
N THR A 234 -12.43 -13.12 16.84
CA THR A 234 -12.67 -12.33 18.05
C THR A 234 -13.35 -13.17 19.15
N LEU A 235 -12.62 -13.44 20.25
CA LEU A 235 -13.12 -14.18 21.42
C LEU A 235 -13.93 -13.28 22.36
N ALA A 236 -13.45 -12.06 22.60
CA ALA A 236 -14.18 -11.00 23.29
C ALA A 236 -14.08 -9.71 22.50
N LYS A 237 -15.22 -9.06 22.26
CA LYS A 237 -15.21 -7.76 21.60
C LYS A 237 -14.59 -6.72 22.53
N GLY A 238 -13.58 -6.01 22.03
CA GLY A 238 -13.13 -4.76 22.60
C GLY A 238 -14.23 -3.71 22.52
N THR A 239 -14.08 -2.62 23.26
CA THR A 239 -14.92 -1.43 23.07
C THR A 239 -14.20 -0.52 22.09
N PRO A 240 -14.77 -0.22 20.91
CA PRO A 240 -14.09 0.64 19.94
C PRO A 240 -13.83 2.03 20.51
N GLY A 241 -12.60 2.49 20.34
CA GLY A 241 -12.26 3.89 20.56
C GLY A 241 -12.71 4.74 19.38
N LYS A 242 -13.31 5.91 19.61
CA LYS A 242 -13.76 6.77 18.51
C LYS A 242 -12.57 7.54 17.94
N LEU A 243 -12.30 7.35 16.65
CA LEU A 243 -11.24 8.06 15.94
C LEU A 243 -11.87 9.00 14.90
N ARG A 244 -11.81 10.31 15.14
CA ARG A 244 -12.26 11.29 14.14
C ARG A 244 -11.19 11.51 13.07
N THR A 245 -11.59 11.33 11.82
CA THR A 245 -10.79 11.62 10.62
C THR A 245 -11.21 12.95 10.00
N THR A 246 -10.47 13.41 9.00
CA THR A 246 -10.81 14.57 8.17
C THR A 246 -11.71 14.24 6.99
N LEU A 247 -11.92 12.94 6.73
CA LEU A 247 -12.68 12.45 5.59
C LEU A 247 -14.10 13.01 5.62
N SER A 248 -14.71 13.11 4.44
CA SER A 248 -16.11 13.45 4.26
C SER A 248 -16.81 12.25 3.67
N ALA A 249 -17.82 11.73 4.36
CA ALA A 249 -18.57 10.54 3.93
C ALA A 249 -19.20 10.69 2.54
N SER A 250 -19.59 11.92 2.15
CA SER A 250 -20.13 12.22 0.82
C SER A 250 -19.04 12.26 -0.25
N ALA A 251 -17.90 12.90 0.02
CA ALA A 251 -16.76 12.91 -0.90
C ALA A 251 -16.19 11.50 -1.09
N GLN A 252 -16.07 10.74 0.00
CA GLN A 252 -15.63 9.35 0.00
C GLN A 252 -16.57 8.47 -0.82
N ALA A 253 -17.90 8.58 -0.63
CA ALA A 253 -18.87 7.82 -1.43
C ALA A 253 -18.76 8.13 -2.92
N ALA A 254 -18.53 9.39 -3.29
CA ALA A 254 -18.31 9.78 -4.68
C ALA A 254 -16.99 9.21 -5.23
N ALA A 255 -15.92 9.23 -4.43
CA ALA A 255 -14.63 8.66 -4.78
C ALA A 255 -14.72 7.14 -5.03
N GLU A 256 -15.25 6.36 -4.08
CA GLU A 256 -15.45 4.91 -4.19
C GLU A 256 -16.23 4.54 -5.45
N LYS A 257 -17.38 5.20 -5.66
CA LYS A 257 -18.23 4.93 -6.82
C LYS A 257 -17.50 5.20 -8.13
N ALA A 258 -16.67 6.24 -8.17
CA ALA A 258 -15.98 6.64 -9.37
C ALA A 258 -14.78 5.74 -9.69
N VAL A 259 -13.95 5.40 -8.71
CA VAL A 259 -12.82 4.47 -8.92
C VAL A 259 -13.30 3.08 -9.32
N ALA A 260 -14.43 2.62 -8.79
CA ALA A 260 -15.02 1.32 -9.18
C ALA A 260 -15.38 1.20 -10.67
N GLN A 261 -15.40 2.30 -11.43
CA GLN A 261 -15.63 2.27 -12.89
C GLN A 261 -14.37 1.92 -13.69
N TYR A 262 -13.19 1.98 -13.08
CA TYR A 262 -11.90 1.83 -13.75
C TYR A 262 -10.95 1.02 -12.86
N SER A 263 -10.51 -0.16 -13.30
CA SER A 263 -9.47 -0.92 -12.61
C SER A 263 -8.18 -0.12 -12.54
N GLU A 264 -7.34 -0.40 -11.55
CA GLU A 264 -6.05 0.26 -11.35
C GLU A 264 -6.15 1.78 -11.22
N SER A 265 -7.25 2.26 -10.62
CA SER A 265 -7.51 3.68 -10.40
C SER A 265 -7.42 4.08 -8.94
N SER A 266 -6.95 5.31 -8.72
CA SER A 266 -6.77 5.88 -7.38
C SER A 266 -7.11 7.36 -7.41
N VAL A 267 -7.74 7.86 -6.34
CA VAL A 267 -8.12 9.27 -6.21
C VAL A 267 -7.90 9.77 -4.79
N VAL A 268 -7.47 11.02 -4.67
CA VAL A 268 -7.44 11.76 -3.41
C VAL A 268 -8.12 13.10 -3.59
N ALA A 269 -8.86 13.52 -2.57
CA ALA A 269 -9.41 14.86 -2.43
C ALA A 269 -8.86 15.52 -1.16
N VAL A 270 -8.45 16.78 -1.27
CA VAL A 270 -8.01 17.61 -0.15
C VAL A 270 -8.81 18.91 -0.11
N LYS A 271 -8.92 19.50 1.07
CA LYS A 271 -9.49 20.83 1.30
C LYS A 271 -8.38 21.88 1.22
N PRO A 272 -8.29 22.70 0.15
CA PRO A 272 -7.17 23.62 -0.07
C PRO A 272 -6.91 24.60 1.07
N SER A 273 -7.95 25.05 1.77
CA SER A 273 -7.84 25.99 2.89
C SER A 273 -7.18 25.42 4.14
N THR A 274 -7.06 24.10 4.28
CA THR A 274 -6.61 23.44 5.52
C THR A 274 -5.61 22.31 5.32
N GLY A 275 -5.61 21.62 4.17
CA GLY A 275 -4.88 20.37 3.98
C GLY A 275 -5.63 19.12 4.48
N GLU A 276 -6.87 19.26 4.96
CA GLU A 276 -7.70 18.11 5.32
C GLU A 276 -7.90 17.18 4.12
N VAL A 277 -7.57 15.90 4.25
CA VAL A 277 -7.92 14.89 3.24
C VAL A 277 -9.41 14.57 3.38
N LEU A 278 -10.18 14.86 2.34
CA LEU A 278 -11.64 14.68 2.29
C LEU A 278 -12.05 13.31 1.77
N ALA A 279 -11.25 12.72 0.89
CA ALA A 279 -11.49 11.39 0.34
C ALA A 279 -10.18 10.74 -0.10
N VAL A 280 -10.09 9.43 0.03
CA VAL A 280 -9.01 8.59 -0.52
C VAL A 280 -9.63 7.27 -0.97
N ALA A 281 -9.50 6.92 -2.24
CA ALA A 281 -10.04 5.66 -2.74
C ALA A 281 -9.11 5.01 -3.77
N ASN A 282 -9.11 3.68 -3.77
CA ASN A 282 -8.33 2.82 -4.68
C ASN A 282 -9.24 1.71 -5.24
N HIS A 283 -9.05 1.34 -6.49
CA HIS A 283 -9.70 0.18 -7.11
C HIS A 283 -8.63 -0.73 -7.72
N ARG A 284 -8.04 -1.56 -6.85
CA ARG A 284 -6.95 -2.49 -7.14
C ARG A 284 -7.17 -3.80 -6.41
N GLU A 285 -6.69 -4.90 -6.96
CA GLU A 285 -6.83 -6.23 -6.35
C GLU A 285 -5.80 -6.49 -5.23
N ASP A 286 -4.67 -5.78 -5.25
CA ASP A 286 -3.53 -5.96 -4.33
C ASP A 286 -3.71 -5.24 -2.98
N ALA A 287 -4.83 -4.54 -2.77
CA ALA A 287 -5.11 -3.69 -1.62
C ALA A 287 -4.06 -2.59 -1.36
N PHE A 288 -3.17 -2.32 -2.32
CA PHE A 288 -2.12 -1.31 -2.18
C PHE A 288 -2.73 0.10 -2.20
N ASN A 289 -2.28 0.96 -1.28
CA ASN A 289 -2.72 2.34 -1.18
C ASN A 289 -2.00 3.25 -2.20
N ALA A 290 -2.16 2.96 -3.49
CA ALA A 290 -1.56 3.71 -4.58
C ALA A 290 -1.90 5.21 -4.55
N ALA A 291 -3.05 5.58 -3.99
CA ALA A 291 -3.46 6.97 -3.75
C ALA A 291 -2.47 7.78 -2.89
N PHE A 292 -1.82 7.17 -1.89
CA PHE A 292 -0.88 7.82 -0.97
C PHE A 292 0.57 7.36 -1.15
N GLU A 293 0.79 6.16 -1.67
CA GLU A 293 2.09 5.51 -1.67
C GLU A 293 2.60 5.19 -3.08
N GLY A 294 1.75 5.39 -4.10
CA GLY A 294 2.10 5.18 -5.49
C GLY A 294 3.30 6.04 -5.92
N ARG A 295 4.11 5.48 -6.81
CA ARG A 295 5.28 6.14 -7.39
C ARG A 295 5.20 6.08 -8.90
N LEU A 296 4.41 6.97 -9.47
CA LEU A 296 4.10 6.97 -10.90
C LEU A 296 4.53 8.28 -11.54
N ALA A 297 4.92 8.23 -12.82
CA ALA A 297 5.14 9.44 -13.60
C ALA A 297 3.82 10.25 -13.69
N PRO A 298 3.76 11.51 -13.22
CA PRO A 298 2.55 12.34 -13.20
C PRO A 298 2.10 12.85 -14.58
N GLY A 299 2.94 12.65 -15.60
CA GLY A 299 2.73 13.20 -16.94
C GLY A 299 2.49 14.71 -16.93
N SER A 300 1.67 15.19 -17.86
CA SER A 300 1.42 16.63 -18.02
C SER A 300 0.75 17.33 -16.83
N THR A 301 0.35 16.63 -15.76
CA THR A 301 -0.06 17.31 -14.52
C THR A 301 1.12 18.00 -13.82
N MET A 302 2.35 17.50 -14.02
CA MET A 302 3.61 18.12 -13.56
C MET A 302 3.82 19.55 -14.10
N LYS A 303 3.20 19.89 -15.24
CA LYS A 303 3.32 21.22 -15.85
C LYS A 303 2.79 22.34 -14.96
N ILE A 304 2.04 22.04 -13.90
CA ILE A 304 1.71 23.01 -12.85
C ILE A 304 2.99 23.51 -12.17
N ILE A 305 3.84 22.58 -11.70
CA ILE A 305 5.13 22.90 -11.06
C ILE A 305 6.10 23.49 -12.09
N SER A 306 6.16 22.94 -13.30
CA SER A 306 7.03 23.48 -14.36
C SER A 306 6.64 24.91 -14.73
N ALA A 307 5.34 25.22 -14.87
CA ALA A 307 4.88 26.57 -15.15
C ALA A 307 5.17 27.53 -13.98
N ALA A 308 5.00 27.07 -12.74
CA ALA A 308 5.38 27.84 -11.56
C ALA A 308 6.87 28.18 -11.57
N THR A 309 7.74 27.18 -11.81
CA THR A 309 9.20 27.34 -11.95
C THR A 309 9.56 28.39 -13.00
N LEU A 310 8.95 28.32 -14.19
CA LEU A 310 9.20 29.28 -15.28
C LEU A 310 8.80 30.70 -14.90
N ILE A 311 7.69 30.85 -14.17
CA ILE A 311 7.17 32.17 -13.75
C ILE A 311 8.01 32.74 -12.60
N ASP A 312 8.28 31.94 -11.56
CA ASP A 312 9.06 32.35 -10.39
C ASP A 312 10.50 32.73 -10.76
N ASN A 313 11.08 32.05 -11.75
CA ASN A 313 12.42 32.37 -12.26
C ASN A 313 12.43 33.49 -13.31
N GLY A 314 11.28 34.07 -13.66
CA GLY A 314 11.18 35.15 -14.64
C GLY A 314 11.47 34.74 -16.09
N ILE A 315 11.45 33.44 -16.38
CA ILE A 315 11.69 32.85 -17.70
C ILE A 315 10.47 33.08 -18.61
N ALA A 316 9.26 32.91 -18.07
CA ALA A 316 8.03 33.06 -18.83
C ALA A 316 6.92 33.74 -18.01
N THR A 317 5.91 34.24 -18.72
CA THR A 317 4.62 34.64 -18.15
C THR A 317 3.52 33.92 -18.89
N MET A 318 2.32 33.83 -18.33
CA MET A 318 1.18 33.17 -18.97
C MET A 318 0.86 33.72 -20.38
N ASN A 319 1.20 35.00 -20.64
CA ASN A 319 0.99 35.67 -21.93
C ASN A 319 2.26 35.75 -22.78
N GLY A 320 3.40 35.31 -22.26
CA GLY A 320 4.66 35.24 -22.98
C GLY A 320 4.64 34.14 -24.05
N PRO A 321 5.54 34.21 -25.04
CA PRO A 321 5.60 33.23 -26.13
C PRO A 321 6.01 31.86 -25.62
N ALA A 322 5.24 30.83 -25.97
CA ALA A 322 5.53 29.41 -25.73
C ALA A 322 5.11 28.57 -26.95
N PRO A 323 5.85 28.66 -28.08
CA PRO A 323 5.48 27.98 -29.32
C PRO A 323 5.30 26.48 -29.14
N CYS A 324 4.23 25.93 -29.70
CA CYS A 324 3.87 24.52 -29.64
C CYS A 324 4.03 23.86 -31.02
N PRO A 325 5.26 23.53 -31.47
CA PRO A 325 5.47 22.77 -32.70
C PRO A 325 5.03 21.32 -32.53
N ASP A 326 4.94 20.55 -33.62
CA ASP A 326 4.61 19.12 -33.59
C ASP A 326 5.62 18.30 -32.78
N THR A 327 6.90 18.65 -32.91
CA THR A 327 8.01 18.00 -32.20
C THR A 327 8.98 19.04 -31.65
N ALA A 328 9.69 18.67 -30.60
CA ALA A 328 10.83 19.42 -30.09
C ALA A 328 11.96 18.45 -29.79
N THR A 329 13.17 18.74 -30.27
CA THR A 329 14.35 17.95 -29.96
C THR A 329 15.22 18.71 -28.98
N TRP A 330 15.62 18.05 -27.90
CA TRP A 330 16.54 18.61 -26.92
C TRP A 330 17.52 17.54 -26.46
N GLN A 331 18.82 17.86 -26.50
CA GLN A 331 19.92 16.91 -26.23
C GLN A 331 19.76 15.54 -26.90
N SER A 332 19.43 15.52 -28.19
CA SER A 332 19.24 14.31 -29.01
C SER A 332 18.01 13.45 -28.69
N GLN A 333 17.17 13.84 -27.74
CA GLN A 333 15.85 13.23 -27.53
C GLN A 333 14.77 14.06 -28.24
N THR A 334 13.92 13.40 -29.02
CA THR A 334 12.76 14.03 -29.66
C THR A 334 11.53 13.79 -28.83
N PHE A 335 10.83 14.87 -28.51
CA PHE A 335 9.59 14.88 -27.75
C PHE A 335 8.42 15.18 -28.67
N HIS A 336 7.31 14.52 -28.40
CA HIS A 336 6.08 14.62 -29.18
C HIS A 336 4.93 15.18 -28.34
N ASN A 337 3.98 15.82 -29.02
CA ASN A 337 2.68 16.10 -28.45
C ASN A 337 1.75 14.89 -28.60
N LEU A 338 0.59 14.97 -27.94
CA LEU A 338 -0.51 14.03 -28.15
C LEU A 338 -0.88 13.94 -29.63
N THR A 339 -1.09 12.72 -30.14
CA THR A 339 -1.37 12.45 -31.55
C THR A 339 -2.54 13.27 -32.07
N GLY A 340 -2.34 13.98 -33.19
CA GLY A 340 -3.37 14.83 -33.82
C GLY A 340 -3.52 16.22 -33.20
N MET A 341 -2.62 16.63 -32.29
CA MET A 341 -2.56 18.01 -31.82
C MET A 341 -2.02 18.93 -32.92
N GLU A 342 -2.85 19.87 -33.40
CA GLU A 342 -2.40 20.88 -34.37
C GLU A 342 -1.28 21.77 -33.81
N PRO A 343 -0.19 22.03 -34.55
CA PRO A 343 0.86 22.91 -34.07
C PRO A 343 0.38 24.36 -33.95
N ASN A 344 0.95 25.10 -33.01
CA ASN A 344 0.71 26.53 -32.85
C ASN A 344 2.01 27.25 -32.47
N GLU A 345 2.72 27.74 -33.49
CA GLU A 345 4.00 28.46 -33.31
C GLU A 345 3.85 29.84 -32.67
N LYS A 346 2.63 30.37 -32.58
CA LYS A 346 2.32 31.66 -31.96
C LYS A 346 1.69 31.52 -30.58
N ALA A 347 1.69 30.30 -30.03
CA ALA A 347 1.09 30.02 -28.74
C ALA A 347 1.78 30.83 -27.62
N THR A 348 0.98 31.26 -26.67
CA THR A 348 1.46 31.74 -25.36
C THR A 348 1.58 30.58 -24.39
N LEU A 349 2.23 30.78 -23.24
CA LEU A 349 2.29 29.76 -22.19
C LEU A 349 0.88 29.28 -21.77
N ALA A 350 -0.09 30.19 -21.65
CA ALA A 350 -1.48 29.82 -21.37
C ALA A 350 -2.11 28.94 -22.46
N ASN A 351 -1.89 29.28 -23.74
CA ASN A 351 -2.35 28.46 -24.87
C ASN A 351 -1.71 27.06 -24.88
N SER A 352 -0.41 26.98 -24.60
CA SER A 352 0.30 25.70 -24.55
C SER A 352 -0.09 24.87 -23.32
N PHE A 353 -0.33 25.51 -22.17
CA PHE A 353 -0.78 24.86 -20.94
C PHE A 353 -2.20 24.27 -21.09
N LEU A 354 -3.16 25.05 -21.62
CA LEU A 354 -4.56 24.60 -21.77
C LEU A 354 -4.72 23.46 -22.79
N ARG A 355 -3.83 23.41 -23.80
CA ARG A 355 -3.75 22.33 -24.79
C ARG A 355 -2.88 21.17 -24.33
N SER A 356 -2.22 21.29 -23.17
CA SER A 356 -1.28 20.31 -22.65
C SER A 356 -0.08 20.02 -23.57
N CYS A 357 0.40 21.03 -24.31
CA CYS A 357 1.52 20.89 -25.24
C CYS A 357 2.81 20.48 -24.50
N ASN A 358 3.46 19.40 -24.92
CA ASN A 358 4.76 18.94 -24.37
C ASN A 358 5.90 19.77 -24.95
N THR A 359 5.89 19.95 -26.27
CA THR A 359 7.00 20.57 -27.02
C THR A 359 7.27 22.01 -26.61
N ALA A 360 6.22 22.75 -26.20
CA ALA A 360 6.35 24.10 -25.66
C ALA A 360 7.13 24.14 -24.34
N PHE A 361 6.95 23.16 -23.45
CA PHE A 361 7.68 23.09 -22.18
C PHE A 361 9.13 22.64 -22.38
N VAL A 362 9.35 21.68 -23.29
CA VAL A 362 10.69 21.21 -23.67
C VAL A 362 11.56 22.35 -24.20
N LYS A 363 10.98 23.30 -24.95
CA LYS A 363 11.72 24.46 -25.47
C LYS A 363 12.33 25.37 -24.40
N TYR A 364 11.83 25.33 -23.17
CA TYR A 364 12.41 26.09 -22.05
C TYR A 364 13.53 25.34 -21.32
N ALA A 365 13.85 24.10 -21.69
CA ALA A 365 14.82 23.28 -20.96
C ALA A 365 16.23 23.93 -20.89
N ASP A 366 16.63 24.70 -21.90
CA ASP A 366 17.90 25.44 -21.89
C ASP A 366 17.93 26.61 -20.88
N GLU A 367 16.76 27.14 -20.51
CA GLU A 367 16.62 28.29 -19.61
C GLU A 367 16.47 27.87 -18.14
N VAL A 368 16.18 26.59 -17.90
CA VAL A 368 15.94 26.01 -16.58
C VAL A 368 17.22 25.34 -16.08
N LYS A 369 17.69 25.73 -14.89
CA LYS A 369 18.81 25.03 -14.23
C LYS A 369 18.37 23.62 -13.80
N VAL A 370 19.28 22.66 -13.81
CA VAL A 370 19.04 21.24 -13.49
C VAL A 370 18.25 21.01 -12.20
N ASP A 371 18.48 21.84 -11.18
CA ASP A 371 17.84 21.75 -9.85
C ASP A 371 16.63 22.68 -9.66
N SER A 372 16.23 23.45 -10.69
CA SER A 372 15.14 24.43 -10.55
C SER A 372 13.80 23.77 -10.24
N LEU A 373 13.49 22.64 -10.89
CA LEU A 373 12.25 21.90 -10.65
C LEU A 373 12.23 21.30 -9.23
N THR A 374 13.37 20.77 -8.78
CA THR A 374 13.55 20.23 -7.42
C THR A 374 13.30 21.31 -6.39
N LYS A 375 13.97 22.46 -6.52
CA LYS A 375 13.82 23.60 -5.62
C LYS A 375 12.40 24.14 -5.62
N GLU A 376 11.76 24.26 -6.78
CA GLU A 376 10.36 24.70 -6.85
C GLU A 376 9.45 23.72 -6.10
N ALA A 377 9.60 22.42 -6.34
CA ALA A 377 8.82 21.37 -5.70
C ALA A 377 8.98 21.39 -4.16
N GLU A 378 10.20 21.51 -3.67
CA GLU A 378 10.52 21.57 -2.23
C GLU A 378 10.08 22.90 -1.59
N ASP A 379 10.57 24.03 -2.11
CA ASP A 379 10.40 25.35 -1.49
C ASP A 379 8.96 25.88 -1.60
N ARG A 380 8.25 25.53 -2.67
CA ARG A 380 6.91 26.09 -2.96
C ARG A 380 5.79 25.11 -2.69
N PHE A 381 5.98 23.85 -3.05
CA PHE A 381 4.95 22.81 -2.97
C PHE A 381 5.17 21.82 -1.83
N GLY A 382 6.28 21.90 -1.10
CA GLY A 382 6.57 21.05 0.06
C GLY A 382 6.80 19.58 -0.29
N LEU A 383 7.16 19.24 -1.53
CA LEU A 383 7.38 17.87 -2.00
C LEU A 383 8.83 17.42 -1.80
N GLY A 384 9.09 16.12 -1.84
CA GLY A 384 10.46 15.56 -1.87
C GLY A 384 11.23 15.55 -0.55
N GLY A 385 10.62 16.03 0.54
CA GLY A 385 11.25 16.10 1.86
C GLY A 385 11.15 14.82 2.73
N ASP A 386 10.40 13.81 2.28
CA ASP A 386 10.09 12.56 3.01
C ASP A 386 9.72 12.79 4.50
N ASN A 387 9.00 13.87 4.76
CA ASN A 387 8.70 14.38 6.10
C ASN A 387 7.21 14.65 6.33
N TRP A 388 6.32 14.35 5.37
CA TRP A 388 4.90 14.51 5.56
C TRP A 388 4.40 13.55 6.63
N LYS A 389 3.55 14.08 7.50
CA LYS A 389 2.90 13.30 8.55
C LYS A 389 1.39 13.32 8.35
N THR A 390 0.93 12.56 7.36
CA THR A 390 -0.49 12.51 6.97
C THR A 390 -1.37 11.84 8.02
N GLY A 391 -0.78 10.96 8.85
CA GLY A 391 -1.49 10.13 9.80
C GLY A 391 -1.17 8.66 9.55
N ILE A 392 -1.07 8.26 8.29
CA ILE A 392 -0.57 6.94 7.86
C ILE A 392 0.71 7.13 7.03
N ILE A 393 1.24 6.05 6.46
CA ILE A 393 2.38 6.12 5.53
C ILE A 393 1.95 6.87 4.26
N SER A 394 2.85 7.68 3.73
CA SER A 394 2.68 8.35 2.43
C SER A 394 4.03 8.53 1.75
N PHE A 395 3.99 8.64 0.43
CA PHE A 395 5.09 9.12 -0.40
C PHE A 395 4.87 10.60 -0.74
N ASP A 396 5.89 11.42 -0.57
CA ASP A 396 5.79 12.89 -0.61
C ASP A 396 6.14 13.47 -2.00
N GLY A 397 6.15 12.61 -3.02
CA GLY A 397 6.60 12.93 -4.36
C GLY A 397 8.12 12.99 -4.47
N SER A 398 8.63 12.81 -5.68
CA SER A 398 10.05 12.96 -6.00
C SER A 398 10.21 13.78 -7.26
N VAL A 399 11.00 14.85 -7.19
CA VAL A 399 11.36 15.71 -8.32
C VAL A 399 12.89 15.85 -8.33
N PRO A 400 13.63 14.79 -8.72
CA PRO A 400 15.08 14.80 -8.62
C PRO A 400 15.68 15.79 -9.61
N ALA A 401 16.85 16.31 -9.25
CA ALA A 401 17.65 17.14 -10.13
C ALA A 401 18.26 16.23 -11.21
N SER A 402 17.73 16.32 -12.44
CA SER A 402 18.09 15.42 -13.53
C SER A 402 18.78 16.18 -14.65
N GLY A 403 20.01 15.79 -14.98
CA GLY A 403 20.75 16.29 -16.13
C GLY A 403 20.45 15.51 -17.41
N GLY A 404 21.11 15.86 -18.50
CA GLY A 404 20.86 15.21 -19.79
C GLY A 404 19.43 15.44 -20.27
N PRO A 405 18.92 14.64 -21.23
CA PRO A 405 17.54 14.71 -21.74
C PRO A 405 16.43 14.67 -20.67
N ASN A 406 16.74 14.12 -19.49
CA ASN A 406 15.80 14.04 -18.37
C ASN A 406 15.41 15.42 -17.81
N THR A 407 16.19 16.49 -18.01
CA THR A 407 15.75 17.86 -17.65
C THR A 407 14.46 18.21 -18.41
N ALA A 408 14.44 18.03 -19.73
CA ALA A 408 13.26 18.30 -20.55
C ALA A 408 12.12 17.31 -20.27
N ALA A 409 12.43 16.03 -20.06
CA ALA A 409 11.43 15.00 -19.74
C ALA A 409 10.74 15.28 -18.38
N ASN A 410 11.50 15.73 -17.36
CA ASN A 410 10.95 16.12 -16.06
C ASN A 410 9.97 17.30 -16.17
N MET A 411 10.25 18.29 -17.03
CA MET A 411 9.36 19.44 -17.24
C MET A 411 7.97 19.05 -17.74
N ILE A 412 7.83 17.90 -18.40
CA ILE A 412 6.55 17.37 -18.90
C ILE A 412 6.03 16.18 -18.08
N GLY A 413 6.75 15.80 -17.01
CA GLY A 413 6.35 14.71 -16.10
C GLY A 413 6.60 13.30 -16.62
N GLN A 414 7.53 13.11 -17.56
CA GLN A 414 7.87 11.81 -18.16
C GLN A 414 9.33 11.39 -17.94
N GLY A 415 10.11 12.14 -17.17
CA GLY A 415 11.47 11.76 -16.78
C GLY A 415 11.47 10.96 -15.48
N GLU A 416 12.31 11.37 -14.53
CA GLU A 416 12.53 10.69 -13.26
C GLU A 416 11.57 11.16 -12.15
N VAL A 417 10.66 12.07 -12.44
CA VAL A 417 9.70 12.59 -11.47
C VAL A 417 8.62 11.56 -11.15
N GLN A 418 8.28 11.43 -9.86
CA GLN A 418 7.30 10.46 -9.36
C GLN A 418 6.31 11.13 -8.42
N MET A 419 5.03 10.80 -8.56
CA MET A 419 3.92 11.33 -7.77
C MET A 419 2.85 10.26 -7.54
N ASN A 420 2.00 10.50 -6.55
CA ASN A 420 0.70 9.86 -6.35
C ASN A 420 -0.45 10.91 -6.40
N PRO A 421 -1.72 10.47 -6.41
CA PRO A 421 -2.87 11.37 -6.29
C PRO A 421 -2.83 12.33 -5.10
N LEU A 422 -2.34 11.93 -3.91
CA LEU A 422 -2.21 12.82 -2.76
C LEU A 422 -1.29 14.02 -3.08
N ASN A 423 -0.13 13.76 -3.70
CA ASN A 423 0.80 14.82 -4.09
C ASN A 423 0.17 15.79 -5.08
N MET A 424 -0.48 15.28 -6.13
CA MET A 424 -1.07 16.14 -7.16
C MET A 424 -2.29 16.92 -6.67
N ALA A 425 -3.08 16.36 -5.74
CA ALA A 425 -4.14 17.11 -5.07
C ALA A 425 -3.57 18.27 -4.22
N SER A 426 -2.46 18.04 -3.51
CA SER A 426 -1.71 19.06 -2.75
C SER A 426 -1.09 20.13 -3.66
N VAL A 427 -0.52 19.73 -4.81
CA VAL A 427 0.00 20.66 -5.84
C VAL A 427 -1.11 21.58 -6.34
N THR A 428 -2.28 21.02 -6.66
CA THR A 428 -3.44 21.79 -7.11
C THR A 428 -3.97 22.75 -6.03
N ALA A 429 -4.06 22.29 -4.78
CA ALA A 429 -4.42 23.14 -3.65
C ALA A 429 -3.44 24.31 -3.45
N THR A 430 -2.15 24.04 -3.58
CA THR A 430 -1.09 25.06 -3.47
C THR A 430 -1.14 26.04 -4.64
N ALA A 431 -1.30 25.55 -5.87
CA ALA A 431 -1.40 26.38 -7.07
C ALA A 431 -2.59 27.35 -7.01
N MET A 432 -3.70 26.95 -6.39
CA MET A 432 -4.88 27.82 -6.28
C MET A 432 -4.88 28.75 -5.06
N THR A 433 -4.22 28.38 -3.95
CA THR A 433 -4.23 29.19 -2.71
C THR A 433 -2.95 29.97 -2.49
N GLY A 434 -1.86 29.58 -3.14
CA GLY A 434 -0.50 30.08 -2.90
C GLY A 434 0.19 29.51 -1.68
N ALA A 435 -0.52 28.83 -0.79
CA ALA A 435 0.06 28.30 0.45
C ALA A 435 0.04 26.77 0.42
N PHE A 436 1.20 26.17 0.63
CA PHE A 436 1.31 24.76 0.93
C PHE A 436 0.69 24.47 2.29
N ARG A 437 -0.17 23.45 2.35
CA ARG A 437 -0.71 22.89 3.58
C ARG A 437 -0.56 21.39 3.50
N GLN A 438 0.31 20.84 4.34
CA GLN A 438 0.57 19.41 4.34
C GLN A 438 -0.75 18.62 4.48
N PRO A 439 -1.04 17.68 3.56
CA PRO A 439 -2.21 16.84 3.68
C PRO A 439 -2.22 16.01 4.97
N TYR A 440 -3.40 15.80 5.56
CA TYR A 440 -3.57 14.92 6.72
C TYR A 440 -4.96 14.29 6.83
N LEU A 441 -5.03 13.06 7.35
CA LEU A 441 -6.24 12.25 7.57
C LEU A 441 -6.79 12.36 8.99
N VAL A 442 -5.94 12.65 9.98
CA VAL A 442 -6.35 12.76 11.39
C VAL A 442 -5.74 13.99 12.06
N PRO A 443 -6.43 14.63 13.02
CA PRO A 443 -5.92 15.83 13.67
C PRO A 443 -4.54 15.62 14.30
N ARG A 444 -3.65 16.62 14.16
CA ARG A 444 -2.31 16.60 14.79
C ARG A 444 -2.37 16.52 16.32
N SER A 445 -3.47 16.93 16.95
CA SER A 445 -3.64 16.85 18.41
C SER A 445 -3.72 15.43 18.96
N LEU A 446 -3.74 14.40 18.10
CA LEU A 446 -3.65 12.99 18.52
C LEU A 446 -2.23 12.57 18.86
N ASP A 447 -1.21 13.22 18.30
CA ASP A 447 0.19 12.81 18.45
C ASP A 447 1.19 13.98 18.44
N ASP A 448 0.71 15.22 18.48
CA ASP A 448 1.48 16.47 18.48
C ASP A 448 2.54 16.55 17.37
N ARG A 449 2.31 15.84 16.26
CA ARG A 449 3.25 15.78 15.16
C ARG A 449 3.40 17.14 14.47
N GLU A 450 4.64 17.46 14.12
CA GLU A 450 4.97 18.62 13.31
C GLU A 450 4.62 18.34 11.84
N PHE A 451 3.99 19.31 11.19
CA PHE A 451 3.71 19.23 9.76
C PHE A 451 4.85 19.89 8.98
N ALA A 452 5.19 19.30 7.85
CA ALA A 452 6.04 19.89 6.85
C ALA A 452 5.56 21.29 6.47
N ALA A 453 6.51 22.17 6.20
CA ALA A 453 6.28 23.54 5.81
C ALA A 453 7.03 23.86 4.51
N ALA A 454 6.45 24.74 3.72
CA ALA A 454 7.06 25.30 2.52
C ALA A 454 6.73 26.80 2.45
N LYS A 455 7.53 27.56 1.72
CA LYS A 455 7.36 29.03 1.59
C LYS A 455 6.05 29.38 0.88
N GLY A 456 5.54 28.48 0.05
CA GLY A 456 4.41 28.75 -0.84
C GLY A 456 4.80 29.64 -2.02
N LEU A 457 3.83 29.86 -2.90
CA LEU A 457 3.97 30.58 -4.16
C LEU A 457 3.76 32.08 -3.99
N ALA A 458 4.46 32.88 -4.78
CA ALA A 458 4.19 34.31 -4.88
C ALA A 458 2.79 34.58 -5.46
N SER A 459 2.12 35.64 -5.01
CA SER A 459 0.76 35.96 -5.45
C SER A 459 0.64 36.12 -6.97
N ASN A 460 1.66 36.68 -7.63
CA ASN A 460 1.71 36.81 -9.09
C ASN A 460 1.69 35.44 -9.80
N THR A 461 2.39 34.45 -9.26
CA THR A 461 2.44 33.09 -9.79
C THR A 461 1.11 32.39 -9.61
N VAL A 462 0.48 32.54 -8.44
CA VAL A 462 -0.87 32.03 -8.17
C VAL A 462 -1.89 32.59 -9.15
N THR A 463 -1.90 33.90 -9.39
CA THR A 463 -2.83 34.53 -10.35
C THR A 463 -2.70 33.92 -11.74
N GLN A 464 -1.47 33.73 -12.22
CA GLN A 464 -1.21 33.15 -13.54
C GLN A 464 -1.56 31.67 -13.62
N LEU A 465 -1.19 30.86 -12.61
CA LEU A 465 -1.54 29.44 -12.55
C LEU A 465 -3.06 29.25 -12.50
N LYS A 466 -3.77 29.99 -11.64
CA LYS A 466 -5.25 29.93 -11.57
C LYS A 466 -5.88 30.25 -12.91
N ALA A 467 -5.40 31.29 -13.60
CA ALA A 467 -5.91 31.65 -14.92
C ALA A 467 -5.68 30.53 -15.95
N MET A 468 -4.48 29.96 -16.01
CA MET A 468 -4.17 28.85 -16.94
C MET A 468 -4.94 27.56 -16.62
N MET A 469 -5.09 27.21 -15.35
CA MET A 469 -5.89 26.05 -14.93
C MET A 469 -7.38 26.26 -15.22
N ARG A 470 -7.90 27.48 -15.05
CA ARG A 470 -9.28 27.83 -15.43
C ARG A 470 -9.49 27.75 -16.94
N LEU A 471 -8.54 28.22 -17.75
CA LEU A 471 -8.59 28.09 -19.21
C LEU A 471 -8.64 26.61 -19.62
N THR A 472 -7.82 25.77 -18.98
CA THR A 472 -7.82 24.33 -19.22
C THR A 472 -9.18 23.70 -18.91
N ALA A 473 -9.79 24.06 -17.78
CA ALA A 473 -11.09 23.56 -17.34
C ALA A 473 -12.29 24.07 -18.15
N THR A 474 -12.16 25.21 -18.83
CA THR A 474 -13.30 25.87 -19.52
C THR A 474 -13.22 25.78 -21.03
N GLN A 475 -12.00 25.67 -21.59
CA GLN A 475 -11.75 25.77 -23.02
C GLN A 475 -10.71 24.75 -23.53
N GLY A 476 -9.90 24.19 -22.63
CA GLY A 476 -8.82 23.28 -22.97
C GLY A 476 -9.16 21.80 -22.84
N THR A 477 -8.13 21.00 -22.63
CA THR A 477 -8.23 19.53 -22.58
C THR A 477 -9.15 18.99 -21.49
N ALA A 478 -9.48 19.79 -20.47
CA ALA A 478 -10.37 19.40 -19.38
C ALA A 478 -11.83 19.87 -19.57
N ALA A 479 -12.14 20.65 -20.62
CA ALA A 479 -13.43 21.31 -20.77
C ALA A 479 -14.63 20.34 -20.79
N GLY A 480 -14.51 19.21 -21.50
CA GLY A 480 -15.58 18.20 -21.56
C GLY A 480 -15.88 17.56 -20.21
N VAL A 481 -14.83 17.19 -19.46
CA VAL A 481 -14.93 16.54 -18.14
C VAL A 481 -15.48 17.49 -17.07
N MET A 482 -15.03 18.75 -17.11
CA MET A 482 -15.39 19.78 -16.14
C MET A 482 -16.72 20.48 -16.46
N ALA A 483 -17.36 20.12 -17.58
CA ALA A 483 -18.63 20.68 -18.00
C ALA A 483 -19.72 20.51 -16.91
N GLY A 484 -20.49 21.57 -16.69
CA GLY A 484 -21.55 21.61 -15.68
C GLY A 484 -21.08 21.88 -14.24
N LEU A 485 -19.76 21.97 -13.98
CA LEU A 485 -19.26 22.48 -12.71
C LEU A 485 -19.31 24.01 -12.68
N GLY A 486 -20.01 24.57 -11.68
CA GLY A 486 -20.02 26.00 -11.40
C GLY A 486 -19.05 26.39 -10.27
N GLY A 487 -18.85 27.70 -10.06
CA GLY A 487 -17.97 28.24 -9.02
C GLY A 487 -16.55 28.55 -9.50
N ASP A 488 -15.61 28.60 -8.57
CA ASP A 488 -14.18 28.75 -8.89
C ASP A 488 -13.61 27.38 -9.27
N ILE A 489 -13.27 27.20 -10.54
CA ILE A 489 -12.81 25.92 -11.09
C ILE A 489 -11.51 26.09 -11.87
N GLY A 490 -10.68 25.05 -11.81
CA GLY A 490 -9.49 24.91 -12.62
C GLY A 490 -9.03 23.45 -12.67
N ALA A 491 -8.31 23.08 -13.72
CA ALA A 491 -7.85 21.71 -13.91
C ALA A 491 -6.55 21.64 -14.72
N LYS A 492 -5.93 20.45 -14.71
CA LYS A 492 -4.88 20.04 -15.61
C LYS A 492 -5.03 18.55 -15.92
N THR A 493 -5.05 18.21 -17.20
CA THR A 493 -4.99 16.82 -17.67
C THR A 493 -3.54 16.33 -17.74
N GLY A 494 -3.34 15.01 -17.68
CA GLY A 494 -2.07 14.34 -17.88
C GLY A 494 -2.21 12.99 -18.56
N SER A 495 -1.15 12.62 -19.26
CA SER A 495 -0.92 11.29 -19.80
C SER A 495 0.55 10.98 -19.59
N ALA A 496 0.86 9.82 -19.04
CA ALA A 496 2.22 9.33 -18.88
C ALA A 496 2.37 8.02 -19.65
N GLU A 497 3.29 8.00 -20.59
CA GLU A 497 3.63 6.79 -21.34
C GLU A 497 4.58 5.94 -20.50
N VAL A 498 4.39 4.63 -20.55
CA VAL A 498 5.22 3.64 -19.86
C VAL A 498 5.65 2.61 -20.89
N ASP A 499 6.94 2.28 -20.90
CA ASP A 499 7.49 1.30 -21.83
C ASP A 499 6.78 -0.05 -21.68
N GLY A 500 6.30 -0.59 -22.79
CA GLY A 500 5.60 -1.88 -22.84
C GLY A 500 4.09 -1.82 -22.56
N GLN A 501 3.52 -0.65 -22.24
CA GLN A 501 2.07 -0.48 -22.08
C GLN A 501 1.39 -0.08 -23.40
N ALA A 502 0.17 -0.57 -23.62
CA ALA A 502 -0.61 -0.25 -24.81
C ALA A 502 -1.32 1.10 -24.70
N LYS A 503 -1.64 1.53 -23.48
CA LYS A 503 -2.26 2.82 -23.17
C LYS A 503 -1.41 3.56 -22.16
N SER A 504 -1.41 4.88 -22.24
CA SER A 504 -0.81 5.71 -21.20
C SER A 504 -1.57 5.61 -19.88
N ASN A 505 -0.89 5.93 -18.78
CA ASN A 505 -1.52 6.18 -17.50
C ASN A 505 -2.29 7.50 -17.57
N SER A 506 -3.59 7.43 -17.29
CA SER A 506 -4.50 8.57 -17.30
C SER A 506 -4.33 9.38 -16.03
N TRP A 507 -4.03 10.67 -16.15
CA TRP A 507 -3.90 11.57 -15.01
C TRP A 507 -4.83 12.77 -15.12
N PHE A 508 -5.41 13.18 -14.01
CA PHE A 508 -6.19 14.42 -13.95
C PHE A 508 -6.07 15.02 -12.56
N THR A 509 -5.94 16.34 -12.50
CA THR A 509 -6.10 17.08 -11.24
C THR A 509 -6.89 18.36 -11.46
N GLY A 510 -7.65 18.78 -10.46
CA GLY A 510 -8.42 20.00 -10.54
C GLY A 510 -9.05 20.38 -9.21
N TYR A 511 -9.67 21.54 -9.20
CA TYR A 511 -10.37 22.06 -8.04
C TYR A 511 -11.73 22.62 -8.42
N ARG A 512 -12.60 22.65 -7.41
CA ARG A 512 -13.84 23.40 -7.40
C ARG A 512 -14.03 23.97 -6.00
N ASN A 513 -14.10 25.30 -5.91
CA ASN A 513 -14.17 26.01 -4.63
C ASN A 513 -13.07 25.50 -3.68
N ASP A 514 -13.42 25.07 -2.47
CA ASP A 514 -12.48 24.58 -1.46
C ASP A 514 -12.35 23.03 -1.47
N ILE A 515 -12.41 22.42 -2.65
CA ILE A 515 -12.01 21.02 -2.87
C ILE A 515 -11.03 20.96 -4.04
N ALA A 516 -9.85 20.39 -3.81
CA ALA A 516 -8.89 20.00 -4.84
C ALA A 516 -8.78 18.47 -4.86
N ALA A 517 -8.76 17.87 -6.04
CA ALA A 517 -8.63 16.43 -6.18
C ALA A 517 -7.69 16.07 -7.33
N ALA A 518 -7.10 14.89 -7.24
CA ALA A 518 -6.34 14.28 -8.32
C ALA A 518 -6.65 12.79 -8.39
N ALA A 519 -6.60 12.24 -9.60
CA ALA A 519 -6.72 10.82 -9.83
C ALA A 519 -5.70 10.35 -10.86
N THR A 520 -5.36 9.08 -10.75
CA THR A 520 -4.63 8.31 -11.76
C THR A 520 -5.41 7.05 -12.10
N THR A 521 -5.22 6.54 -13.31
CA THR A 521 -5.66 5.20 -13.73
C THR A 521 -4.58 4.61 -14.61
N GLU A 522 -3.95 3.54 -14.15
CA GLU A 522 -2.93 2.86 -14.94
C GLU A 522 -3.55 2.25 -16.20
N GLU A 523 -2.86 2.39 -17.34
CA GLU A 523 -3.39 2.06 -18.67
C GLU A 523 -4.78 2.68 -18.99
N GLY A 524 -5.13 3.77 -18.29
CA GLY A 524 -6.42 4.45 -18.40
C GLY A 524 -6.59 5.32 -19.66
N GLY A 525 -5.53 5.49 -20.46
CA GLY A 525 -5.52 6.34 -21.64
C GLY A 525 -5.26 7.82 -21.32
N HIS A 526 -5.94 8.72 -22.02
CA HIS A 526 -5.72 10.15 -21.82
C HIS A 526 -6.32 10.63 -20.50
N GLY A 527 -5.83 11.76 -19.97
CA GLY A 527 -6.33 12.30 -18.70
C GLY A 527 -7.84 12.56 -18.64
N GLY A 528 -8.49 12.78 -19.79
CA GLY A 528 -9.95 12.95 -19.87
C GLY A 528 -10.75 11.65 -19.92
N ASP A 529 -10.10 10.50 -20.14
CA ASP A 529 -10.78 9.23 -20.45
C ASP A 529 -11.21 8.48 -19.18
N ALA A 530 -10.31 8.38 -18.18
CA ALA A 530 -10.56 7.68 -16.91
C ALA A 530 -10.41 8.59 -15.68
N ALA A 531 -9.23 9.20 -15.48
CA ALA A 531 -8.96 10.02 -14.29
C ALA A 531 -9.84 11.29 -14.20
N GLY A 532 -10.16 11.90 -15.35
CA GLY A 532 -11.01 13.09 -15.42
C GLY A 532 -12.41 12.87 -14.84
N PRO A 533 -13.20 11.91 -15.36
CA PRO A 533 -14.49 11.53 -14.78
C PRO A 533 -14.44 11.26 -13.28
N ILE A 534 -13.38 10.61 -12.80
CA ILE A 534 -13.17 10.34 -11.37
C ILE A 534 -13.04 11.65 -10.57
N VAL A 535 -12.13 12.53 -10.97
CA VAL A 535 -11.95 13.84 -10.29
C VAL A 535 -13.23 14.67 -10.36
N ALA A 536 -13.90 14.73 -11.51
CA ALA A 536 -15.13 15.50 -11.66
C ALA A 536 -16.25 14.99 -10.73
N ALA A 537 -16.37 13.67 -10.52
CA ALA A 537 -17.34 13.10 -9.58
C ALA A 537 -17.12 13.59 -8.15
N VAL A 538 -15.86 13.62 -7.69
CA VAL A 538 -15.48 14.11 -6.37
C VAL A 538 -15.70 15.62 -6.24
N LEU A 539 -15.29 16.42 -7.23
CA LEU A 539 -15.45 17.88 -7.21
C LEU A 539 -16.92 18.34 -7.15
N ARG A 540 -17.87 17.52 -7.65
CA ARG A 540 -19.31 17.81 -7.53
C ARG A 540 -19.78 17.84 -6.07
N THR A 541 -19.06 17.23 -5.14
CA THR A 541 -19.42 17.22 -3.72
C THR A 541 -19.10 18.53 -2.98
N GLY A 542 -18.27 19.41 -3.56
CA GLY A 542 -17.85 20.70 -2.97
C GLY A 542 -18.76 21.89 -3.28
N GLY A 543 -20.07 21.64 -3.42
CA GLY A 543 -21.08 22.58 -3.90
C GLY A 543 -22.18 22.82 -2.91
#